data_AF-A0A3C1VTP0-F1
#
_entry.id   AF-A0A3C1VTP0-F1
#
_cell.length_a   1.000
_cell.length_b   1.000
_cell.length_c   1.000
_cell.angle_alpha   90.00
_cell.angle_beta   90.00
_cell.angle_gamma   90.00
#
_symmetry.space_group_name_H-M   'P 1'
#
loop_
_entity.id
_entity.type
_entity.pdbx_description
1 polymer ?
#
loop_
_entity_poly.entity_id
_entity_poly.type
_entity_poly.pdbx_seq_one_letter_code
_entity_poly.pdbx_strand_id
1 'polypeptide(L)' 'PTMLRAAAKNNRFVAVVVNPKDYAPVLEQLRSNDSCLDQATRFDLAVKTYEHTAAYDSAIANYLGARDADGESV' A
#
# COMPACT_ATOMS: atom_id res chain seq x y z
N PRO A 1 2.86 8.05 -3.56
CA PRO A 1 1.76 7.75 -2.59
C PRO A 1 0.34 7.85 -3.16
N THR A 2 0.04 8.83 -4.01
CA THR A 2 -1.33 9.14 -4.47
C THR A 2 -2.06 7.97 -5.15
N MET A 3 -1.44 7.31 -6.13
CA MET A 3 -2.05 6.17 -6.83
C MET A 3 -2.37 5.00 -5.88
N LEU A 4 -1.44 4.70 -4.96
CA LEU A 4 -1.60 3.65 -3.95
C LEU A 4 -2.81 3.92 -3.04
N ARG A 5 -2.91 5.12 -2.48
CA ARG A 5 -4.02 5.50 -1.60
C ARG A 5 -5.36 5.56 -2.35
N ALA A 6 -5.37 6.01 -3.60
CA ALA A 6 -6.57 6.04 -4.44
C ALA A 6 -7.08 4.61 -4.73
N ALA A 7 -6.19 3.70 -5.11
CA ALA A 7 -6.55 2.30 -5.35
C ALA A 7 -7.05 1.60 -4.07
N ALA A 8 -6.36 1.79 -2.94
CA ALA A 8 -6.76 1.24 -1.65
C ALA A 8 -8.12 1.78 -1.16
N LYS A 9 -8.39 3.08 -1.36
CA LYS A 9 -9.71 3.67 -1.09
C LYS A 9 -10.81 2.98 -1.91
N ASN A 10 -10.53 2.62 -3.15
CA ASN A 10 -11.49 2.00 -4.06
C ASN A 10 -11.41 0.45 -4.06
N ASN A 11 -11.06 -0.16 -2.93
CA ASN A 11 -10.87 -1.62 -2.81
C ASN A 11 -12.13 -2.46 -3.11
N ARG A 12 -13.30 -1.84 -3.22
CA ARG A 12 -14.49 -2.52 -3.72
C ARG A 12 -14.34 -2.97 -5.17
N PHE A 13 -13.56 -2.25 -5.96
CA PHE A 13 -13.42 -2.47 -7.41
C PHE A 13 -11.97 -2.61 -7.88
N VAL A 14 -10.99 -2.15 -7.09
CA VAL A 14 -9.56 -2.15 -7.46
C VAL A 14 -8.75 -2.95 -6.46
N ALA A 15 -7.83 -3.77 -6.94
CA ALA A 15 -6.81 -4.42 -6.12
C ALA A 15 -5.48 -3.68 -6.28
N VAL A 16 -4.74 -3.50 -5.18
CA VAL A 16 -3.44 -2.83 -5.17
C VAL A 16 -2.45 -3.68 -4.38
N VAL A 17 -1.28 -3.93 -4.96
CA VAL A 17 -0.25 -4.75 -4.32
C VAL A 17 1.00 -3.91 -4.09
N VAL A 18 1.42 -3.81 -2.83
CA VAL A 18 2.62 -3.07 -2.40
C VAL A 18 3.77 -3.96 -1.95
N ASN A 19 3.52 -5.26 -1.78
CA ASN A 19 4.51 -6.22 -1.31
C ASN A 19 4.62 -7.40 -2.30
N PRO A 20 5.83 -7.71 -2.82
CA PRO A 20 6.02 -8.85 -3.73
C PRO A 20 5.59 -10.20 -3.16
N LYS A 21 5.57 -10.36 -1.83
CA LYS A 21 5.11 -11.59 -1.17
C LYS A 21 3.63 -11.90 -1.47
N ASP A 22 2.83 -10.89 -1.79
CA ASP A 22 1.41 -11.06 -2.11
C ASP A 22 1.16 -11.46 -3.58
N TYR A 23 2.18 -11.52 -4.45
CA TYR A 23 1.97 -11.89 -5.85
C TYR A 23 1.50 -13.33 -6.02
N ALA A 24 2.14 -14.27 -5.33
CA ALA A 24 1.76 -15.68 -5.40
C ALA A 24 0.30 -15.94 -4.98
N PRO A 25 -0.17 -15.48 -3.79
CA PRO A 25 -1.56 -15.69 -3.39
C PRO A 25 -2.57 -14.95 -4.28
N VAL A 26 -2.25 -13.75 -4.77
CA VAL A 26 -3.11 -13.01 -5.71
C VAL A 26 -3.26 -13.77 -7.03
N LEU A 27 -2.15 -14.26 -7.60
CA LEU A 27 -2.19 -15.04 -8.84
C LEU A 27 -2.97 -16.35 -8.68
N GLU A 28 -2.83 -17.01 -7.53
CA GLU A 28 -3.57 -18.24 -7.23
C GLU A 28 -5.08 -17.99 -7.16
N GLN A 29 -5.50 -16.91 -6.50
CA GLN A 29 -6.91 -16.57 -6.43
C GLN A 29 -7.47 -16.18 -7.81
N LEU A 30 -6.73 -15.42 -8.62
CA LEU A 30 -7.15 -15.10 -9.99
C LEU A 30 -7.34 -16.36 -10.84
N ARG A 31 -6.45 -17.36 -10.71
CA ARG A 31 -6.54 -18.62 -11.45
C ARG A 31 -7.72 -19.49 -11.02
N SER A 32 -8.05 -19.49 -9.72
CA SER A 32 -9.08 -20.34 -9.14
C SER A 32 -10.48 -19.70 -9.09
N ASN A 33 -10.60 -18.40 -9.36
CA ASN A 33 -11.84 -17.64 -9.24
C ASN A 33 -12.12 -16.77 -10.46
N ASP A 34 -12.15 -17.37 -11.67
CA ASP A 34 -12.52 -16.70 -12.93
C ASP A 34 -11.85 -15.33 -13.15
N SER A 35 -10.54 -15.24 -12.89
CA SER A 35 -9.75 -14.00 -12.98
C SER A 35 -10.25 -12.86 -12.08
N CYS A 36 -10.91 -13.20 -10.96
CA CYS A 36 -11.45 -12.27 -9.99
C CYS A 36 -10.84 -12.50 -8.60
N LEU A 37 -10.66 -11.41 -7.86
CA LEU A 37 -10.38 -11.49 -6.42
C LEU A 37 -11.69 -11.37 -5.64
N ASP A 38 -11.74 -11.95 -4.44
CA ASP A 38 -12.85 -11.69 -3.54
C ASP A 38 -12.71 -10.32 -2.85
N GLN A 39 -13.78 -9.88 -2.19
CA GLN A 39 -13.78 -8.61 -1.47
C GLN A 39 -12.83 -8.63 -0.27
N ALA A 40 -12.67 -9.78 0.39
CA ALA A 40 -11.82 -9.93 1.55
C ALA A 40 -10.33 -9.68 1.20
N THR A 41 -9.86 -10.24 0.09
CA THR A 41 -8.49 -10.09 -0.41
C THR A 41 -8.23 -8.66 -0.84
N ARG A 42 -9.15 -8.03 -1.57
CA ARG A 42 -8.98 -6.60 -1.92
C ARG A 42 -8.94 -5.71 -0.69
N PHE A 43 -9.74 -6.01 0.34
CA PHE A 43 -9.72 -5.26 1.59
C PHE A 43 -8.39 -5.43 2.34
N ASP A 44 -7.88 -6.65 2.46
CA ASP A 44 -6.57 -6.93 3.07
C ASP A 44 -5.42 -6.19 2.34
N LEU A 45 -5.41 -6.26 1.01
CA LEU A 45 -4.47 -5.54 0.16
C LEU A 45 -4.54 -4.01 0.36
N ALA A 46 -5.74 -3.47 0.59
CA ALA A 46 -5.93 -2.06 0.87
C ALA A 46 -5.38 -1.65 2.25
N VAL A 47 -5.58 -2.49 3.27
CA VAL A 47 -5.01 -2.29 4.62
C VAL A 47 -3.48 -2.22 4.52
N LYS A 48 -2.87 -3.24 3.92
CA LYS A 48 -1.41 -3.29 3.69
C LYS A 48 -0.88 -2.06 2.94
N THR A 49 -1.65 -1.58 1.96
CA THR A 49 -1.28 -0.38 1.20
C THR A 49 -1.31 0.88 2.06
N TYR A 50 -2.32 1.06 2.91
CA TYR A 50 -2.36 2.19 3.83
C TYR A 50 -1.22 2.14 4.85
N GLU A 51 -0.95 0.97 5.43
CA GLU A 51 0.19 0.75 6.32
C GLU A 51 1.52 1.10 5.65
N HIS A 52 1.73 0.64 4.41
CA HIS A 52 2.94 0.94 3.65
C HIS A 52 3.11 2.45 3.41
N THR A 53 2.03 3.15 3.04
CA THR A 53 2.10 4.60 2.85
C THR A 53 2.28 5.37 4.16
N ALA A 54 1.70 4.89 5.27
CA ALA A 54 1.90 5.49 6.58
C ALA A 54 3.36 5.35 7.05
N ALA A 55 3.97 4.18 6.87
CA ALA A 55 5.39 3.96 7.17
C ALA A 55 6.30 4.87 6.34
N TYR A 56 5.99 5.07 5.06
CA TYR A 56 6.70 6.01 4.19
C TYR A 56 6.58 7.45 4.68
N ASP A 57 5.37 7.91 5.01
CA ASP A 57 5.13 9.26 5.51
C ASP A 57 5.81 9.48 6.87
N SER A 58 5.81 8.48 7.76
CA SER A 58 6.55 8.52 9.04
C SER A 58 8.06 8.62 8.85
N ALA A 59 8.63 7.88 7.89
CA ALA A 59 10.06 7.97 7.60
C ALA A 59 10.45 9.37 7.11
N ILE A 60 9.63 9.99 6.26
CA ILE A 60 9.82 11.37 5.81
C ILE A 60 9.71 12.35 6.99
N ALA A 61 8.67 12.21 7.82
CA ALA A 61 8.46 13.10 8.97
C ALA A 61 9.63 13.04 9.94
N ASN A 62 10.17 11.84 10.23
CA ASN A 62 11.35 11.67 11.07
C ASN A 62 12.59 12.32 10.46
N TYR A 63 12.80 12.14 9.16
CA TYR A 63 13.95 12.74 8.46
C TYR A 63 13.89 14.27 8.44
N LEU A 64 12.73 14.84 8.14
CA LEU A 64 12.53 16.29 8.09
C LEU A 64 12.51 16.92 9.49
N GLY A 65 11.95 16.22 10.49
CA GLY A 65 11.91 16.69 11.87
C GLY A 65 13.28 16.71 12.56
N ALA A 66 14.26 15.97 12.04
CA ALA A 66 15.65 15.98 12.51
C ALA A 66 16.52 17.04 11.80
N ARG A 67 15.94 17.89 10.95
CA ARG A 67 16.66 18.91 10.17
C ARG A 67 16.01 20.28 10.31
N ASP A 68 16.84 21.32 10.26
CA ASP A 68 16.35 22.69 10.14
C ASP A 68 16.07 23.04 8.66
N ALA A 69 15.63 24.29 8.43
CA ALA A 69 15.29 24.77 7.08
C ALA A 69 16.50 24.84 6.13
N ASP A 70 17.73 24.88 6.67
CA ASP A 70 18.99 24.92 5.94
C ASP A 70 19.58 23.51 5.73
N GLY A 71 18.98 22.49 6.33
CA GLY A 71 19.31 21.07 6.16
C GLY A 71 20.34 20.54 7.16
N GLU A 72 20.71 21.34 8.16
CA GLU A 72 21.59 20.95 9.27
C GLU A 72 20.80 20.13 10.31
N SER A 73 21.50 19.25 11.02
CA SER A 73 20.88 18.40 12.05
C SER A 73 20.56 19.21 13.30
N VAL A 74 19.31 19.14 13.76
CA VAL A 74 18.81 19.81 14.98
C VAL A 74 19.05 18.94 16.22
#